data_AF-A0A6J1Q3E5-F1
#
_entry.id   AF-A0A6J1Q3E5-F1
#
_cell.length_a   1.000
_cell.length_b   1.000
_cell.length_c   1.000
_cell.angle_alpha   90.00
_cell.angle_beta   90.00
_cell.angle_gamma   90.00
#
_symmetry.space_group_name_H-M   'P 1'
#
loop_
_entity.id
_entity.type
_entity.pdbx_description
1 polymer ?
#
loop_
_entity_poly.entity_id
_entity_poly.type
_entity_poly.pdbx_seq_one_letter_code
_entity_poly.pdbx_strand_id
1 'polypeptide(L)'
;MKSLVLCTCVLIIAFQSSSSSELKNRLKSAVKSRIENDVEACMTENDMTIDDAFDEEDIMNNLPAKPENAERTRKNGCVIACILKKQNLMEGTNINEAQVRAKINEMGNSWDGPELAMAHKVARKCIKKVKNITQECEKGWSLNVCIAEAIHKIGQHDEHDLDQDTEDEAVTEAVTEQAE
;
A
#
# COMPACT_ATOMS: atom_id res chain seq x y z
N MET A 1 -2.62 -12.92 -58.20
CA MET A 1 -3.22 -11.56 -58.32
C MET A 1 -4.71 -11.70 -58.00
N LYS A 2 -5.31 -11.17 -56.94
CA LYS A 2 -4.96 -10.08 -56.00
C LYS A 2 -5.66 -10.30 -54.64
N SER A 3 -4.89 -10.02 -53.58
CA SER A 3 -5.29 -9.46 -52.27
C SER A 3 -6.29 -10.16 -51.36
N LEU A 4 -5.73 -10.91 -50.40
CA LEU A 4 -6.17 -10.93 -49.00
C LEU A 4 -5.79 -9.58 -48.36
N VAL A 5 -6.73 -8.67 -48.12
CA VAL A 5 -6.47 -7.40 -47.43
C VAL A 5 -7.68 -7.00 -46.59
N LEU A 6 -7.52 -7.17 -45.27
CA LEU A 6 -8.05 -6.31 -44.20
C LEU A 6 -9.57 -6.24 -44.00
N CYS A 7 -10.14 -7.29 -43.41
CA CYS A 7 -11.32 -7.13 -42.54
C CYS A 7 -10.84 -7.10 -41.08
N THR A 8 -10.21 -5.96 -40.77
CA THR A 8 -10.28 -5.23 -39.50
C THR A 8 -10.49 -6.05 -38.23
N CYS A 9 -9.38 -6.21 -37.51
CA CYS A 9 -9.20 -6.64 -36.12
C CYS A 9 -10.02 -5.84 -35.09
N VAL A 10 -11.34 -5.74 -35.25
CA VAL A 10 -12.24 -4.96 -34.37
C VAL A 10 -12.70 -5.79 -33.17
N LEU A 11 -12.32 -7.07 -33.07
CA LEU A 11 -12.74 -7.96 -31.98
C LEU A 11 -11.62 -8.45 -31.06
N ILE A 12 -10.38 -7.92 -31.16
CA ILE A 12 -9.25 -8.42 -30.35
C ILE A 12 -8.69 -7.39 -29.34
N ILE A 13 -9.08 -6.11 -29.37
CA ILE A 13 -8.46 -5.11 -28.45
C ILE A 13 -9.50 -4.30 -27.65
N ALA A 14 -10.73 -4.80 -27.52
CA ALA A 14 -11.70 -4.26 -26.56
C ALA A 14 -11.51 -4.81 -25.13
N PHE A 15 -10.54 -5.71 -24.92
CA PHE A 15 -10.06 -6.12 -23.60
C PHE A 15 -8.71 -5.44 -23.28
N GLN A 16 -8.57 -4.16 -23.62
CA GLN A 16 -7.62 -3.32 -22.90
C GLN A 16 -8.17 -3.11 -21.49
N SER A 17 -7.88 -4.08 -20.62
CA SER A 17 -7.97 -4.03 -19.18
C SER A 17 -7.36 -2.72 -18.67
N SER A 18 -8.17 -1.67 -18.63
CA SER A 18 -7.74 -0.32 -18.25
C SER A 18 -8.05 0.00 -16.79
N SER A 19 -8.68 -0.89 -16.02
CA SER A 19 -9.03 -0.54 -14.64
C SER A 19 -7.81 -0.46 -13.72
N SER A 20 -6.84 -1.38 -13.84
CA SER A 20 -5.70 -1.44 -12.90
C SER A 20 -4.69 -0.30 -13.07
N SER A 21 -4.25 -0.01 -14.30
CA SER A 21 -3.24 1.02 -14.56
C SER A 21 -3.78 2.44 -14.39
N GLU A 22 -5.05 2.67 -14.73
CA GLU A 22 -5.71 3.96 -14.55
C GLU A 22 -6.01 4.23 -13.07
N LEU A 23 -6.54 3.25 -12.32
CA LEU A 23 -6.72 3.34 -10.87
C LEU A 23 -5.38 3.58 -10.15
N LYS A 24 -4.33 2.82 -10.47
CA LYS A 24 -2.99 3.00 -9.90
C LYS A 24 -2.47 4.43 -10.14
N ASN A 25 -2.66 4.97 -11.33
CA ASN A 25 -2.24 6.33 -11.69
C ASN A 25 -3.13 7.43 -11.04
N ARG A 26 -4.44 7.19 -10.91
CA ARG A 26 -5.39 8.11 -10.24
C ARG A 26 -5.16 8.14 -8.72
N LEU A 27 -4.88 6.98 -8.11
CA LEU A 27 -4.47 6.86 -6.72
C LEU A 27 -3.14 7.61 -6.49
N LYS A 28 -2.13 7.36 -7.33
CA LYS A 28 -0.81 8.01 -7.24
C LYS A 28 -0.89 9.53 -7.44
N SER A 29 -1.70 10.03 -8.37
CA SER A 29 -1.83 11.47 -8.64
C SER A 29 -2.67 12.23 -7.61
N ALA A 30 -3.75 11.62 -7.08
CA ALA A 30 -4.58 12.22 -6.03
C ALA A 30 -3.82 12.34 -4.70
N VAL A 31 -3.01 11.34 -4.35
CA VAL A 31 -2.08 11.36 -3.21
C VAL A 31 -1.00 12.43 -3.39
N LYS A 32 -0.51 12.64 -4.62
CA LYS A 32 0.54 13.63 -4.91
C LYS A 32 0.11 15.06 -4.57
N SER A 33 -0.92 15.60 -5.22
CA SER A 33 -1.23 17.04 -5.18
C SER A 33 -1.68 17.62 -3.82
N ARG A 34 -2.19 16.79 -2.89
CA ARG A 34 -2.72 17.27 -1.58
C ARG A 34 -1.80 17.00 -0.39
N ILE A 35 -0.78 16.18 -0.59
CA ILE A 35 0.15 15.73 0.46
C ILE A 35 1.59 16.06 0.08
N GLU A 36 1.83 16.60 -1.13
CA GLU A 36 3.14 16.95 -1.69
C GLU A 36 4.04 17.72 -0.70
N ASN A 37 3.52 18.76 -0.05
CA ASN A 37 4.29 19.56 0.92
C ASN A 37 4.74 18.73 2.13
N ASP A 38 3.88 17.85 2.63
CA ASP A 38 4.21 17.01 3.78
C ASP A 38 5.17 15.87 3.38
N VAL A 39 5.02 15.34 2.16
CA VAL A 39 5.95 14.35 1.59
C VAL A 39 7.34 14.96 1.45
N GLU A 40 7.45 16.15 0.84
CA GLU A 40 8.73 16.85 0.66
C GLU A 40 9.37 17.19 2.01
N ALA A 41 8.59 17.71 2.96
CA ALA A 41 9.07 18.01 4.30
C ALA A 41 9.56 16.75 5.01
N CYS A 42 8.80 15.66 4.97
CA CYS A 42 9.18 14.40 5.62
C CYS A 42 10.38 13.73 4.96
N MET A 43 10.52 13.79 3.63
CA MET A 43 11.71 13.32 2.94
C MET A 43 12.94 14.11 3.38
N THR A 44 12.84 15.44 3.43
CA THR A 44 13.91 16.33 3.89
C THR A 44 14.29 16.04 5.34
N GLU A 45 13.31 15.93 6.25
CA GLU A 45 13.53 15.62 7.67
C GLU A 45 14.20 14.26 7.91
N ASN A 46 14.15 13.33 6.94
CA ASN A 46 14.73 11.99 7.04
C ASN A 46 15.93 11.78 6.11
N ASP A 47 16.51 12.87 5.58
CA ASP A 47 17.65 12.83 4.65
C ASP A 47 17.40 11.86 3.48
N MET A 48 16.24 12.01 2.84
CA MET A 48 15.82 11.24 1.67
C MET A 48 15.49 12.15 0.49
N THR A 49 15.71 11.60 -0.70
CA THR A 49 15.20 12.12 -1.97
C THR A 49 14.15 11.18 -2.54
N ILE A 50 13.50 11.60 -3.63
CA ILE A 50 12.52 10.75 -4.33
C ILE A 50 13.15 9.45 -4.86
N ASP A 51 14.43 9.48 -5.24
CA ASP A 51 15.16 8.32 -5.77
C ASP A 51 15.47 7.28 -4.68
N ASP A 52 15.43 7.70 -3.41
CA ASP A 52 15.60 6.82 -2.25
C ASP A 52 14.29 6.09 -1.87
N ALA A 53 13.15 6.50 -2.43
CA ALA A 53 11.88 5.82 -2.18
C ALA A 53 11.88 4.44 -2.85
N PHE A 54 11.35 3.42 -2.18
CA PHE A 54 11.07 2.14 -2.83
C PHE A 54 9.72 2.19 -3.54
N ASP A 55 9.67 1.70 -4.77
CA ASP A 55 8.40 1.48 -5.45
C ASP A 55 7.80 0.09 -5.16
N GLU A 56 6.65 -0.19 -5.75
CA GLU A 56 5.97 -1.48 -5.59
C GLU A 56 6.85 -2.64 -6.08
N GLU A 57 7.55 -2.47 -7.20
CA GLU A 57 8.37 -3.53 -7.80
C GLU A 57 9.59 -3.83 -6.93
N ASP A 58 10.24 -2.81 -6.39
CA ASP A 58 11.32 -2.95 -5.42
C ASP A 58 10.89 -3.80 -4.21
N ILE A 59 9.72 -3.49 -3.65
CA ILE A 59 9.15 -4.18 -2.48
C ILE A 59 8.86 -5.65 -2.82
N MET A 60 8.17 -5.90 -3.94
CA MET A 60 7.81 -7.27 -4.35
C MET A 60 9.04 -8.13 -4.71
N ASN A 61 10.11 -7.51 -5.20
CA ASN A 61 11.39 -8.17 -5.47
C ASN A 61 12.30 -8.31 -4.24
N ASN A 62 11.79 -8.00 -3.03
CA ASN A 62 12.53 -8.08 -1.76
C ASN A 62 13.83 -7.26 -1.74
N LEU A 63 13.92 -6.19 -2.55
CA LEU A 63 15.07 -5.29 -2.53
C LEU A 63 15.31 -4.65 -1.15
N PRO A 64 14.27 -4.22 -0.40
CA PRO A 64 14.44 -3.62 0.93
C PRO A 64 15.01 -4.56 1.99
N ALA A 65 14.94 -5.88 1.78
CA ALA A 65 15.44 -6.88 2.73
C ALA A 65 16.95 -7.10 2.62
N LYS A 66 17.59 -6.60 1.56
CA LYS A 66 19.05 -6.74 1.39
C LYS A 66 19.80 -5.92 2.46
N PRO A 67 20.88 -6.44 3.05
CA PRO A 67 21.60 -5.74 4.13
C PRO A 67 22.09 -4.34 3.75
N GLU A 68 22.54 -4.14 2.51
CA GLU A 68 22.98 -2.84 1.99
C GLU A 68 21.85 -1.78 1.96
N ASN A 69 20.59 -2.21 2.01
CA ASN A 69 19.41 -1.35 2.00
C ASN A 69 18.82 -1.11 3.40
N ALA A 70 19.37 -1.67 4.48
CA ALA A 70 18.78 -1.59 5.81
C ALA A 70 18.48 -0.16 6.27
N GLU A 71 19.40 0.78 6.02
CA GLU A 71 19.20 2.19 6.37
C GLU A 71 18.18 2.88 5.45
N ARG A 72 18.20 2.58 4.15
CA ARG A 72 17.20 3.09 3.18
C ARG A 72 15.80 2.63 3.57
N THR A 73 15.66 1.37 3.97
CA THR A 73 14.41 0.77 4.46
C THR A 73 13.92 1.46 5.74
N ARG A 74 14.81 1.67 6.72
CA ARG A 74 14.49 2.40 7.96
C ARG A 74 13.98 3.81 7.65
N LYS A 75 14.68 4.56 6.79
CA LYS A 75 14.31 5.92 6.42
C LYS A 75 12.96 5.99 5.70
N ASN A 76 12.69 5.09 4.75
CA ASN A 76 11.38 4.97 4.09
C ASN A 76 10.27 4.78 5.13
N GLY A 77 10.49 3.90 6.10
CA GLY A 77 9.55 3.72 7.21
C GLY A 77 9.31 4.98 8.04
N CYS A 78 10.37 5.73 8.34
CA CYS A 78 10.27 7.00 9.06
C CYS A 78 9.52 8.08 8.26
N VAL A 79 9.73 8.16 6.93
CA VAL A 79 9.00 9.09 6.06
C VAL A 79 7.50 8.82 6.10
N ILE A 80 7.08 7.55 6.04
CA ILE A 80 5.65 7.19 6.12
C ILE A 80 5.07 7.57 7.49
N ALA A 81 5.76 7.27 8.58
CA ALA A 81 5.33 7.68 9.92
C ALA A 81 5.22 9.20 10.06
N CYS A 82 6.18 9.95 9.51
CA CYS A 82 6.18 11.41 9.49
C CYS A 82 4.97 11.98 8.74
N ILE A 83 4.66 11.45 7.54
CA ILE A 83 3.51 11.91 6.74
C ILE A 83 2.22 11.68 7.52
N LEU A 84 2.05 10.50 8.13
CA LEU A 84 0.86 10.20 8.94
C LEU A 84 0.73 11.17 10.12
N LYS A 85 1.82 11.54 10.78
CA LYS A 85 1.80 12.52 11.88
C LYS A 85 1.43 13.92 11.41
N LYS A 86 2.06 14.42 10.34
CA LYS A 86 1.76 15.77 9.80
C LYS A 86 0.31 15.90 9.33
N GLN A 87 -0.23 14.82 8.78
CA GLN A 87 -1.65 14.73 8.38
C GLN A 87 -2.60 14.50 9.56
N ASN A 88 -2.10 14.48 10.81
CA ASN A 88 -2.87 14.18 12.02
C ASN A 88 -3.62 12.84 11.91
N LEU A 89 -2.97 11.82 11.34
CA LEU A 89 -3.49 10.45 11.21
C LEU A 89 -2.82 9.49 12.21
N MET A 90 -1.73 9.92 12.84
CA MET A 90 -0.94 9.12 13.77
C MET A 90 -0.44 10.00 14.92
N GLU A 91 -0.57 9.49 16.14
CA GLU A 91 -0.01 10.09 17.37
C GLU A 91 0.88 9.04 18.05
N GLY A 92 2.16 9.34 18.20
CA GLY A 92 3.15 8.33 18.56
C GLY A 92 3.08 7.15 17.59
N THR A 93 2.79 5.95 18.10
CA THR A 93 2.63 4.72 17.32
C THR A 93 1.17 4.37 17.01
N ASN A 94 0.22 5.18 17.48
CA ASN A 94 -1.21 4.93 17.33
C ASN A 94 -1.74 5.58 16.06
N ILE A 95 -2.25 4.77 15.12
CA ILE A 95 -2.89 5.27 13.90
C ILE A 95 -4.38 5.47 14.18
N ASN A 96 -4.88 6.68 13.95
CA ASN A 96 -6.30 6.99 14.11
C ASN A 96 -7.08 6.53 12.86
N GLU A 97 -7.60 5.31 12.91
CA GLU A 97 -8.37 4.71 11.81
C GLU A 97 -9.56 5.59 11.36
N ALA A 98 -10.22 6.30 12.27
CA ALA A 98 -11.32 7.18 11.93
C ALA A 98 -10.86 8.40 11.10
N GLN A 99 -9.71 9.00 11.46
CA GLN A 99 -9.12 10.09 10.68
C GLN A 99 -8.57 9.60 9.35
N VAL A 100 -7.97 8.40 9.29
CA VAL A 100 -7.55 7.79 8.02
C VAL A 100 -8.75 7.60 7.09
N ARG A 101 -9.87 7.06 7.59
CA ARG A 101 -11.11 6.91 6.81
C ARG A 101 -11.64 8.27 6.31
N ALA A 102 -11.63 9.29 7.16
CA ALA A 102 -12.03 10.64 6.76
C ALA A 102 -11.12 11.20 5.66
N LYS A 103 -9.80 10.98 5.76
CA LYS A 103 -8.83 11.42 4.76
C LYS A 103 -9.00 10.69 3.43
N ILE A 104 -9.26 9.38 3.45
CA ILE A 104 -9.57 8.60 2.24
C ILE A 104 -10.80 9.17 1.53
N ASN A 105 -11.87 9.50 2.28
CA ASN A 105 -13.05 10.14 1.69
C ASN A 105 -12.72 11.52 1.10
N GLU A 106 -11.90 12.32 1.80
CA GLU A 106 -11.48 13.65 1.33
C GLU A 106 -10.70 13.58 0.01
N MET A 107 -9.78 12.62 -0.10
CA MET A 107 -8.93 12.42 -1.29
C MET A 107 -9.70 11.73 -2.42
N GLY A 108 -10.56 10.78 -2.08
CA GLY A 108 -11.33 9.95 -3.01
C GLY A 108 -12.62 10.57 -3.49
N ASN A 109 -12.86 11.87 -3.28
CA ASN A 109 -14.03 12.59 -3.78
C ASN A 109 -14.21 12.49 -5.31
N SER A 110 -13.14 12.17 -6.05
CA SER A 110 -13.16 11.95 -7.49
C SER A 110 -13.02 10.47 -7.90
N TRP A 111 -12.91 9.56 -6.95
CA TRP A 111 -12.83 8.12 -7.22
C TRP A 111 -14.23 7.53 -7.39
N ASP A 112 -14.34 6.44 -8.15
CA ASP A 112 -15.61 5.72 -8.22
C ASP A 112 -15.89 4.94 -6.93
N GLY A 113 -17.12 4.41 -6.80
CA GLY A 113 -17.54 3.65 -5.62
C GLY A 113 -16.64 2.45 -5.29
N PRO A 114 -16.33 1.58 -6.27
CA PRO A 114 -15.40 0.46 -6.10
C PRO A 114 -14.00 0.87 -5.64
N GLU A 115 -13.37 1.87 -6.29
CA GLU A 115 -12.04 2.38 -5.95
C GLU A 115 -11.98 2.88 -4.49
N LEU A 116 -13.00 3.66 -4.07
CA LEU A 116 -13.10 4.17 -2.72
C LEU A 116 -13.30 3.05 -1.68
N ALA A 117 -14.17 2.08 -1.98
CA ALA A 117 -14.41 0.93 -1.11
C ALA A 117 -13.14 0.07 -0.94
N MET A 118 -12.39 -0.10 -2.02
CA MET A 118 -11.12 -0.82 -2.02
C MET A 118 -10.06 -0.10 -1.16
N ALA A 119 -9.93 1.22 -1.29
CA ALA A 119 -9.01 1.99 -0.45
C ALA A 119 -9.32 1.86 1.05
N HIS A 120 -10.61 1.91 1.43
CA HIS A 120 -11.04 1.65 2.81
C HIS A 120 -10.69 0.24 3.28
N LYS A 121 -10.90 -0.78 2.42
CA LYS A 121 -10.58 -2.18 2.74
C LYS A 121 -9.08 -2.37 2.98
N VAL A 122 -8.24 -1.83 2.10
CA VAL A 122 -6.77 -1.90 2.22
C VAL A 122 -6.31 -1.18 3.48
N ALA A 123 -6.79 0.05 3.73
CA ALA A 123 -6.41 0.82 4.91
C ALA A 123 -6.74 0.07 6.21
N ARG A 124 -7.96 -0.46 6.33
CA ARG A 124 -8.39 -1.24 7.50
C ARG A 124 -7.53 -2.48 7.69
N LYS A 125 -7.27 -3.25 6.62
CA LYS A 125 -6.44 -4.47 6.67
C LYS A 125 -5.02 -4.13 7.15
N CYS A 126 -4.40 -3.12 6.56
CA CYS A 126 -3.01 -2.78 6.86
C CYS A 126 -2.83 -2.13 8.23
N ILE A 127 -3.76 -1.26 8.67
CA ILE A 127 -3.74 -0.71 10.03
C ILE A 127 -3.85 -1.84 11.07
N LYS A 128 -4.73 -2.83 10.83
CA LYS A 128 -4.84 -4.01 11.71
C LYS A 128 -3.53 -4.81 11.74
N LYS A 129 -2.88 -5.05 10.59
CA LYS A 129 -1.61 -5.79 10.48
C LYS A 129 -0.49 -5.14 11.31
N VAL A 130 -0.43 -3.82 11.36
CA VAL A 130 0.65 -3.08 12.05
C VAL A 130 0.30 -2.61 13.47
N LYS A 131 -0.85 -3.02 14.01
CA LYS A 131 -1.39 -2.50 15.28
C LYS A 131 -0.38 -2.58 16.43
N ASN A 132 0.32 -3.71 16.56
CA ASN A 132 1.17 -4.01 17.71
C ASN A 132 2.63 -3.56 17.55
N ILE A 133 3.02 -2.99 16.40
CA ILE A 133 4.40 -2.51 16.21
C ILE A 133 4.60 -1.25 17.07
N THR A 134 5.67 -1.21 17.85
CA THR A 134 5.93 -0.11 18.81
C THR A 134 6.99 0.88 18.35
N GLN A 135 7.74 0.57 17.29
CA GLN A 135 8.68 1.51 16.68
C GLN A 135 8.00 2.23 15.51
N GLU A 136 8.04 3.56 15.49
CA GLU A 136 7.30 4.35 14.50
C GLU A 136 7.74 4.10 13.07
N CYS A 137 9.06 4.13 12.82
CA CYS A 137 9.59 3.88 11.48
C CYS A 137 9.32 2.45 11.02
N GLU A 138 9.43 1.47 11.92
CA GLU A 138 9.09 0.07 11.62
C GLU A 138 7.60 -0.06 11.28
N LYS A 139 6.72 0.58 12.06
CA LYS A 139 5.29 0.61 11.79
C LYS A 139 4.99 1.24 10.44
N GLY A 140 5.60 2.39 10.14
CA GLY A 140 5.47 3.06 8.86
C GLY A 140 5.93 2.18 7.69
N TRP A 141 7.05 1.48 7.86
CA TRP A 141 7.56 0.56 6.85
C TRP A 141 6.63 -0.64 6.63
N SER A 142 6.23 -1.34 7.70
CA SER A 142 5.32 -2.48 7.61
C SER A 142 3.96 -2.09 7.04
N LEU A 143 3.49 -0.86 7.31
CA LEU A 143 2.26 -0.33 6.72
C LEU A 143 2.42 -0.14 5.21
N ASN A 144 3.54 0.45 4.78
CA ASN A 144 3.85 0.66 3.38
C ASN A 144 3.96 -0.66 2.60
N VAL A 145 4.65 -1.65 3.16
CA VAL A 145 4.75 -3.00 2.57
C VAL A 145 3.37 -3.62 2.41
N CYS A 146 2.51 -3.57 3.45
CA CYS A 146 1.15 -4.09 3.35
C CYS A 146 0.32 -3.42 2.25
N ILE A 147 0.45 -2.10 2.09
CA ILE A 147 -0.26 -1.35 1.05
C ILE A 147 0.26 -1.75 -0.33
N ALA A 148 1.59 -1.85 -0.50
CA ALA A 148 2.21 -2.28 -1.76
C ALA A 148 1.78 -3.71 -2.14
N GLU A 149 1.79 -4.65 -1.19
CA GLU A 149 1.29 -6.02 -1.38
C GLU A 149 -0.18 -6.04 -1.84
N ALA A 150 -1.02 -5.20 -1.23
CA ALA A 150 -2.43 -5.11 -1.60
C ALA A 150 -2.62 -4.56 -3.02
N ILE A 151 -1.92 -3.46 -3.37
CA ILE A 151 -1.94 -2.87 -4.71
C ILE A 151 -1.47 -3.88 -5.75
N HIS A 152 -0.38 -4.61 -5.46
CA HIS A 152 0.14 -5.63 -6.36
C HIS A 152 -0.87 -6.75 -6.63
N LYS A 153 -1.55 -7.25 -5.58
CA LYS A 153 -2.60 -8.26 -5.70
C LYS A 153 -3.78 -7.77 -6.55
N ILE A 154 -4.23 -6.53 -6.35
CA ILE A 154 -5.28 -5.89 -7.16
C ILE A 154 -4.83 -5.77 -8.64
N GLY A 155 -3.54 -5.50 -8.88
CA GLY A 155 -3.01 -5.38 -10.22
C GLY A 155 -2.96 -6.69 -11.01
N GLN A 156 -2.94 -7.83 -10.32
CA GLN A 156 -2.82 -9.17 -10.91
C GLN A 156 -4.15 -9.92 -11.04
N HIS A 157 -5.20 -9.55 -10.28
CA HIS A 157 -6.48 -10.28 -10.22
C HIS A 157 -7.70 -9.34 -10.09
N ASP A 158 -8.85 -9.74 -10.66
CA ASP A 158 -10.16 -9.11 -10.41
C ASP A 158 -10.52 -9.20 -8.92
N GLU A 159 -10.52 -8.05 -8.22
CA GLU A 159 -11.11 -7.61 -6.93
C GLU A 159 -11.42 -8.58 -5.74
N HIS A 160 -11.33 -9.90 -5.86
CA HIS A 160 -11.93 -10.86 -4.92
C HIS A 160 -11.03 -11.37 -3.78
N ASP A 161 -9.71 -11.15 -3.82
CA ASP A 161 -8.78 -11.88 -2.93
C ASP A 161 -8.29 -11.11 -1.67
N LEU A 162 -8.89 -9.97 -1.34
CA LEU A 162 -8.48 -9.21 -0.14
C LEU A 162 -8.92 -9.87 1.19
N ASP A 163 -9.75 -10.91 1.14
CA ASP A 163 -10.38 -11.55 2.32
C ASP A 163 -9.66 -12.80 2.86
N GLN A 164 -8.61 -13.33 2.23
CA GLN A 164 -8.06 -14.65 2.57
C GLN A 164 -6.89 -14.71 3.59
N ASP A 165 -6.49 -13.62 4.24
CA ASP A 165 -5.37 -13.67 5.21
C ASP A 165 -5.88 -13.57 6.67
N THR A 166 -6.55 -14.61 7.15
CA THR A 166 -6.72 -14.91 8.58
C THR A 166 -6.53 -16.42 8.77
N GLU A 167 -5.76 -16.80 9.80
CA GLU A 167 -5.23 -18.15 10.13
C GLU A 167 -3.85 -18.35 9.48
N ASP A 168 -2.71 -18.23 10.17
CA ASP A 168 -2.29 -18.97 11.36
C ASP A 168 -1.24 -18.20 12.19
N GLU A 169 -1.58 -17.82 13.42
CA GLU A 169 -0.63 -17.80 14.55
C GLU A 169 -1.38 -18.19 15.82
N ALA A 170 -1.54 -19.50 16.00
CA ALA A 170 -1.89 -20.11 17.27
C ALA A 170 -1.39 -21.56 17.31
N VAL A 171 -0.07 -21.74 17.36
CA VAL A 171 0.50 -22.96 17.96
C VAL A 171 1.44 -22.52 19.08
N THR A 172 0.85 -22.01 20.16
CA THR A 172 1.52 -21.96 21.46
C THR A 172 1.46 -23.35 22.08
N GLU A 173 2.65 -23.95 22.15
CA GLU A 173 3.11 -24.97 23.09
C GLU A 173 2.10 -25.42 24.16
N ALA A 174 1.61 -26.66 24.01
CA ALA A 174 1.08 -27.43 25.13
C ALA A 174 2.26 -28.02 25.92
N VAL A 175 2.75 -27.28 26.92
CA VAL A 175 3.60 -27.83 27.97
C VAL A 175 2.72 -28.64 28.92
N THR A 176 3.02 -29.93 29.00
CA THR A 176 2.82 -30.87 30.11
C THR A 176 2.33 -30.29 31.43
N GLU A 177 1.14 -30.71 31.88
CA GLU A 177 0.87 -31.10 33.28
C GLU A 177 -0.49 -31.81 33.40
N GLN A 178 -0.49 -33.13 33.55
CA GLN A 178 -1.50 -33.81 34.37
C GLN A 178 -0.81 -34.87 35.20
N ALA A 179 -0.66 -34.55 36.48
CA ALA A 179 -0.53 -35.49 37.56
C ALA A 179 -1.85 -36.26 37.73
N GLU A 180 -1.77 -37.59 37.74
CA GLU A 180 -2.23 -38.52 38.79
C GLU A 180 -1.88 -39.97 38.41
#